data_AF-A0A2S9YJI3-F1
#
_entry.id   AF-A0A2S9YJI3-F1
#
_cell.length_a   1.000
_cell.length_b   1.000
_cell.length_c   1.000
_cell.angle_alpha   90.00
_cell.angle_beta   90.00
_cell.angle_gamma   90.00
#
_symmetry.space_group_name_H-M   'P 1'
#
loop_
_entity.id
_entity.type
_entity.pdbx_description
1 polymer ?
#
loop_
_entity_poly.entity_id
_entity_poly.type
_entity_poly.pdbx_seq_one_letter_code
_entity_poly.pdbx_strand_id
1 'polypeptide(L)'
;MTMASKSRALGQLLTGAILGALLTVGGLSLAGKLKPPGEPDALVALAQTVDTTDKKVDVMLARGDVSGAIAALEQLRATKWPGRDRGGDACVQLRHDAYGRLMRLRLDHPQIDAKTPQQLLELAEEGLGREWELLDPNPFTAHLLALRGEVLEQLGRDDDALLVYQRALDMNRDILDEVMEGGR
;
A
#
# COMPACT_ATOMS: atom_id res chain seq x y z
N MET A 1 25.79 17.22 16.03
CA MET A 1 24.51 16.49 15.82
C MET A 1 24.08 16.69 14.38
N THR A 2 24.28 15.66 13.56
CA THR A 2 24.13 15.70 12.09
C THR A 2 22.68 15.41 11.66
N MET A 3 22.24 16.07 10.58
CA MET A 3 20.88 16.06 10.01
C MET A 3 20.31 14.66 9.66
N ALA A 4 21.13 13.61 9.65
CA ALA A 4 20.74 12.24 9.25
C ALA A 4 19.82 11.51 10.26
N SER A 5 19.61 12.06 11.45
CA SER A 5 18.79 11.43 12.50
C SER A 5 17.29 11.74 12.39
N LYS A 6 16.88 12.78 11.65
CA LYS A 6 15.47 13.22 11.63
C LYS A 6 14.58 12.44 10.66
N SER A 7 15.13 11.80 9.62
CA SER A 7 14.34 11.05 8.63
C SER A 7 13.94 9.63 9.10
N ARG A 8 14.74 9.01 9.99
CA ARG A 8 14.43 7.68 10.55
C ARG A 8 13.27 7.68 11.54
N ALA A 9 13.00 8.81 12.19
CA ALA A 9 11.92 8.91 13.17
C ALA A 9 10.52 8.94 12.53
N LEU A 10 10.40 9.36 11.25
CA LEU A 10 9.10 9.51 10.59
C LEU A 10 8.57 8.17 10.05
N GLY A 11 9.45 7.29 9.55
CA GLY A 11 9.05 5.95 9.06
C GLY A 11 8.67 4.96 10.17
N GLN A 12 9.24 5.11 11.38
CA GLN A 12 8.95 4.24 12.51
C GLN A 12 7.59 4.53 13.18
N LEU A 13 7.03 5.73 12.97
CA LEU A 13 5.73 6.11 13.52
C LEU A 13 4.54 5.52 12.74
N LEU A 14 4.68 5.26 11.44
CA LEU A 14 3.58 4.78 10.59
C LEU A 14 3.37 3.26 10.68
N THR A 15 4.43 2.46 10.71
CA THR A 15 4.32 0.99 10.82
C THR A 15 3.97 0.55 12.26
N GLY A 16 4.47 1.27 13.26
CA GLY A 16 4.12 1.05 14.66
C GLY A 16 2.67 1.42 14.98
N ALA A 17 2.10 2.41 14.28
CA ALA A 17 0.69 2.77 14.41
C ALA A 17 -0.22 1.69 13.85
N ILE A 18 0.13 1.04 12.73
CA ILE A 18 -0.71 -0.03 12.13
C ILE A 18 -0.68 -1.30 12.99
N LEU A 19 0.48 -1.72 13.50
CA LEU A 19 0.55 -2.88 14.40
C LEU A 19 0.00 -2.57 15.81
N GLY A 20 0.19 -1.34 16.31
CA GLY A 20 -0.38 -0.88 17.59
C GLY A 20 -1.90 -0.74 17.53
N ALA A 21 -2.44 -0.22 16.43
CA ALA A 21 -3.86 -0.14 16.12
C ALA A 21 -4.49 -1.53 15.92
N LEU A 22 -3.77 -2.45 15.27
CA LEU A 22 -4.22 -3.83 15.09
C LEU A 22 -4.13 -4.66 16.38
N LEU A 23 -3.19 -4.38 17.30
CA LEU A 23 -3.16 -5.04 18.62
C LEU A 23 -4.20 -4.48 19.60
N THR A 24 -4.75 -3.29 19.33
CA THR A 24 -6.04 -2.86 19.86
C THR A 24 -7.18 -3.35 18.95
N VAL A 25 -7.32 -4.66 18.75
CA VAL A 25 -8.44 -5.27 17.98
C VAL A 25 -9.83 -4.79 18.49
N GLY A 26 -9.90 -4.26 19.72
CA GLY A 26 -11.10 -3.59 20.26
C GLY A 26 -11.22 -2.07 20.03
N GLY A 27 -10.20 -1.37 19.53
CA GLY A 27 -10.16 0.10 19.46
C GLY A 27 -10.63 0.71 18.14
N LEU A 28 -10.21 0.16 16.99
CA LEU A 28 -10.65 0.68 15.67
C LEU A 28 -11.96 0.06 15.18
N SER A 29 -12.37 -1.09 15.71
CA SER A 29 -13.71 -1.63 15.45
C SER A 29 -14.81 -0.79 16.13
N LEU A 30 -14.47 0.01 17.15
CA LEU A 30 -15.42 0.87 17.86
C LEU A 30 -15.78 2.17 17.11
N ALA A 31 -15.03 2.56 16.08
CA ALA A 31 -15.36 3.73 15.26
C ALA A 31 -16.26 3.40 14.04
N GLY A 32 -16.51 2.11 13.75
CA GLY A 32 -17.43 1.66 12.69
C GLY A 32 -16.97 1.90 11.24
N LYS A 33 -15.74 2.34 11.00
CA LYS A 33 -15.24 2.74 9.66
C LYS A 33 -14.66 1.61 8.81
N LEU A 34 -14.29 0.48 9.41
CA LEU A 34 -13.73 -0.65 8.65
C LEU A 34 -14.55 -1.90 8.86
N LYS A 35 -14.82 -2.63 7.78
CA LYS A 35 -15.33 -3.99 7.86
C LYS A 35 -14.32 -4.84 8.64
N PRO A 36 -14.72 -5.43 9.78
CA PRO A 36 -13.83 -6.25 10.58
C PRO A 36 -13.45 -7.54 9.85
N PRO A 37 -12.30 -8.16 10.19
CA PRO A 37 -11.92 -9.45 9.64
C PRO A 37 -12.88 -10.56 10.13
N GLY A 38 -13.30 -11.43 9.23
CA GLY A 38 -13.97 -12.69 9.59
C GLY A 38 -13.01 -13.68 10.27
N GLU A 39 -11.72 -13.58 9.97
CA GLU A 39 -10.64 -14.40 10.54
C GLU A 39 -9.49 -13.51 11.03
N PRO A 40 -9.52 -13.04 12.30
CA PRO A 40 -8.52 -12.13 12.84
C PRO A 40 -7.08 -12.67 12.74
N ASP A 41 -6.88 -13.96 12.98
CA ASP A 41 -5.55 -14.59 12.92
C ASP A 41 -4.93 -14.50 11.51
N ALA A 42 -5.76 -14.58 10.46
CA ALA A 42 -5.30 -14.44 9.08
C ALA A 42 -4.84 -13.00 8.79
N LEU A 43 -5.55 -12.00 9.32
CA LEU A 43 -5.15 -10.59 9.20
C LEU A 43 -3.85 -10.33 9.97
N VAL A 44 -3.72 -10.83 11.20
CA VAL A 44 -2.51 -10.65 12.02
C VAL A 44 -1.29 -11.30 11.36
N ALA A 45 -1.43 -12.55 10.89
CA ALA A 45 -0.36 -13.25 10.19
C ALA A 45 0.06 -12.52 8.90
N LEU A 46 -0.91 -12.00 8.13
CA LEU A 46 -0.62 -11.19 6.95
C LEU A 46 0.14 -9.92 7.34
N ALA A 47 -0.35 -9.16 8.32
CA ALA A 47 0.26 -7.91 8.76
C ALA A 47 1.72 -8.11 9.21
N GLN A 48 1.99 -9.16 9.99
CA GLN A 48 3.35 -9.51 10.40
C GLN A 48 4.25 -9.91 9.22
N THR A 49 3.68 -10.60 8.22
CA THR A 49 4.41 -10.99 7.01
C THR A 49 4.78 -9.78 6.17
N VAL A 50 3.85 -8.84 5.99
CA VAL A 50 4.09 -7.57 5.27
C VAL A 50 5.15 -6.74 6.00
N ASP A 51 4.96 -6.46 7.30
CA ASP A 51 5.91 -5.67 8.11
C ASP A 51 7.33 -6.27 8.10
N THR A 52 7.45 -7.60 8.20
CA THR A 52 8.76 -8.26 8.16
C THR A 52 9.40 -8.15 6.77
N THR A 53 8.59 -8.25 5.71
CA THR A 53 9.06 -8.07 4.33
C THR A 53 9.53 -6.64 4.11
N ASP A 54 8.79 -5.65 4.59
CA ASP A 54 9.16 -4.24 4.47
C ASP A 54 10.47 -3.93 5.16
N LYS A 55 10.67 -4.42 6.39
CA LYS A 55 11.95 -4.28 7.10
C LYS A 55 13.11 -4.91 6.33
N LYS A 56 12.88 -6.07 5.70
CA LYS A 56 13.88 -6.73 4.85
C LYS A 56 14.18 -5.88 3.61
N VAL A 57 13.16 -5.35 2.96
CA VAL A 57 13.29 -4.44 1.81
C VAL A 57 14.07 -3.19 2.19
N ASP A 58 13.76 -2.55 3.33
CA ASP A 58 14.49 -1.37 3.82
C ASP A 58 15.98 -1.64 3.99
N VAL A 59 16.34 -2.79 4.57
CA VAL A 59 17.73 -3.20 4.75
C VAL A 59 18.43 -3.43 3.41
N MET A 60 17.73 -4.01 2.43
CA MET A 60 18.25 -4.22 1.07
C MET A 60 18.50 -2.89 0.35
N LEU A 61 17.51 -1.99 0.37
CA LEU A 61 17.61 -0.66 -0.24
C LEU A 61 18.72 0.17 0.41
N ALA A 62 18.88 0.12 1.73
CA ALA A 62 19.97 0.80 2.44
C ALA A 62 21.36 0.29 2.03
N ARG A 63 21.46 -0.92 1.47
CA ARG A 63 22.70 -1.50 0.92
C ARG A 63 22.83 -1.31 -0.59
N GLY A 64 21.87 -0.65 -1.24
CA GLY A 64 21.81 -0.50 -2.69
C GLY A 64 21.32 -1.75 -3.45
N ASP A 65 20.83 -2.77 -2.74
CA ASP A 65 20.32 -4.00 -3.34
C ASP A 65 18.85 -3.84 -3.76
N VAL A 66 18.63 -3.05 -4.82
CA VAL A 66 17.30 -2.80 -5.37
C VAL A 66 16.71 -4.07 -6.00
N SER A 67 17.54 -4.91 -6.63
CA SER A 67 17.09 -6.17 -7.24
C SER A 67 16.57 -7.14 -6.17
N GLY A 68 17.27 -7.27 -5.05
CA GLY A 68 16.83 -8.08 -3.91
C GLY A 68 15.54 -7.54 -3.27
N ALA A 69 15.41 -6.21 -3.16
CA ALA A 69 14.19 -5.56 -2.68
C ALA A 69 12.96 -5.88 -3.55
N ILE A 70 13.09 -5.75 -4.88
CA ILE A 70 12.03 -6.12 -5.83
C ILE A 70 11.70 -7.61 -5.71
N ALA A 71 12.72 -8.48 -5.65
CA ALA A 71 12.52 -9.92 -5.54
C ALA A 71 11.78 -10.31 -4.24
N ALA A 72 12.05 -9.64 -3.12
CA ALA A 72 11.36 -9.88 -1.86
C ALA A 72 9.86 -9.52 -1.93
N LEU A 73 9.52 -8.41 -2.60
CA LEU A 73 8.13 -8.01 -2.78
C LEU A 73 7.39 -8.89 -3.80
N GLU A 74 8.07 -9.39 -4.83
CA GLU A 74 7.49 -10.39 -5.74
C GLU A 74 7.21 -11.73 -5.01
N GLN A 75 8.08 -12.14 -4.10
CA GLN A 75 7.82 -13.30 -3.24
C GLN A 75 6.60 -13.10 -2.34
N LEU A 76 6.45 -11.91 -1.77
CA LEU A 76 5.25 -11.55 -0.99
C LEU A 76 4.00 -11.56 -1.87
N ARG A 77 4.05 -10.97 -3.06
CA ARG A 77 2.98 -11.00 -4.06
C ARG A 77 2.53 -12.43 -4.38
N ALA A 78 3.47 -13.36 -4.54
CA ALA A 78 3.19 -14.77 -4.87
C ALA A 78 2.53 -15.57 -3.73
N THR A 79 2.40 -15.00 -2.52
CA THR A 79 1.69 -15.66 -1.42
C THR A 79 0.17 -15.57 -1.60
N LYS A 80 -0.58 -16.36 -0.82
CA LYS A 80 -2.04 -16.29 -0.82
C LYS A 80 -2.51 -15.11 0.02
N TRP A 81 -3.12 -14.13 -0.63
CA TRP A 81 -3.77 -13.00 0.05
C TRP A 81 -5.18 -13.38 0.52
N PRO A 82 -5.55 -13.12 1.79
CA PRO A 82 -6.93 -13.25 2.23
C PRO A 82 -7.80 -12.19 1.51
N GLY A 83 -9.03 -12.58 1.15
CA GLY A 83 -10.03 -11.66 0.63
C GLY A 83 -10.66 -10.82 1.74
N ARG A 84 -11.43 -9.80 1.33
CA ARG A 84 -12.15 -8.86 2.22
C ARG A 84 -13.16 -9.54 3.15
N ASP A 85 -13.65 -10.72 2.79
CA ASP A 85 -14.51 -11.56 3.63
C ASP A 85 -13.76 -12.13 4.84
N ARG A 86 -12.50 -12.56 4.66
CA ARG A 86 -11.67 -13.16 5.71
C ARG A 86 -10.86 -12.12 6.47
N GLY A 87 -10.16 -11.23 5.76
CA GLY A 87 -9.21 -10.28 6.37
C GLY A 87 -9.78 -8.87 6.60
N GLY A 88 -11.03 -8.61 6.24
CA GLY A 88 -11.66 -7.30 6.37
C GLY A 88 -11.04 -6.25 5.45
N ASP A 89 -11.34 -4.98 5.70
CA ASP A 89 -10.80 -3.87 4.88
C ASP A 89 -9.29 -3.71 5.07
N ALA A 90 -8.78 -3.99 6.27
CA ALA A 90 -7.36 -3.88 6.58
C ALA A 90 -6.48 -4.80 5.72
N CYS A 91 -6.94 -6.01 5.37
CA CYS A 91 -6.13 -6.89 4.51
C CYS A 91 -6.03 -6.38 3.07
N VAL A 92 -7.08 -5.71 2.58
CA VAL A 92 -7.09 -5.09 1.25
C VAL A 92 -6.15 -3.88 1.25
N GLN A 93 -6.19 -3.05 2.30
CA GLN A 93 -5.27 -1.92 2.46
C GLN A 93 -3.80 -2.37 2.55
N LEU A 94 -3.49 -3.45 3.29
CA LEU A 94 -2.14 -4.04 3.33
C LEU A 94 -1.67 -4.54 1.97
N ARG A 95 -2.59 -5.08 1.15
CA ARG A 95 -2.28 -5.46 -0.24
C ARG A 95 -1.92 -4.22 -1.07
N HIS A 96 -2.70 -3.15 -0.96
CA HIS A 96 -2.44 -1.92 -1.71
C HIS A 96 -1.09 -1.30 -1.35
N ASP A 97 -0.72 -1.32 -0.06
CA ASP A 97 0.59 -0.85 0.40
C ASP A 97 1.74 -1.67 -0.20
N ALA A 98 1.69 -3.01 -0.08
CA ALA A 98 2.73 -3.90 -0.61
C ALA A 98 2.89 -3.77 -2.14
N TYR A 99 1.78 -3.68 -2.87
CA TYR A 99 1.80 -3.50 -4.33
C TYR A 99 2.24 -2.09 -4.73
N GLY A 100 1.80 -1.06 -3.99
CA GLY A 100 2.23 0.32 -4.22
C GLY A 100 3.74 0.45 -4.07
N ARG A 101 4.31 -0.17 -3.03
CA ARG A 101 5.76 -0.21 -2.83
C ARG A 101 6.51 -0.92 -3.96
N LEU A 102 6.01 -2.08 -4.40
CA LEU A 102 6.59 -2.81 -5.54
C LEU A 102 6.52 -1.97 -6.82
N MET A 103 5.38 -1.33 -7.07
CA MET A 103 5.14 -0.49 -8.24
C MET A 103 6.08 0.72 -8.27
N ARG A 104 6.20 1.43 -7.14
CA ARG A 104 7.12 2.56 -7.01
C ARG A 104 8.56 2.15 -7.32
N LEU A 105 9.05 1.04 -6.75
CA LEU A 105 10.40 0.53 -7.04
C LEU A 105 10.60 0.18 -8.51
N ARG A 106 9.60 -0.41 -9.17
CA ARG A 106 9.69 -0.75 -10.60
C ARG A 106 9.68 0.49 -11.49
N LEU A 107 8.90 1.51 -11.15
CA LEU A 107 8.85 2.78 -11.87
C LEU A 107 10.13 3.61 -11.68
N ASP A 108 10.73 3.57 -10.48
CA ASP A 108 11.99 4.26 -10.18
C ASP A 108 13.22 3.56 -10.79
N HIS A 109 13.13 2.25 -11.01
CA HIS A 109 14.23 1.41 -11.49
C HIS A 109 13.82 0.52 -12.68
N PRO A 110 13.37 1.10 -13.81
CA PRO A 110 12.77 0.35 -14.92
C PRO A 110 13.72 -0.64 -15.62
N GLN A 111 15.03 -0.47 -15.42
CA GLN A 111 16.07 -1.35 -15.97
C GLN A 111 16.25 -2.67 -15.20
N ILE A 112 15.72 -2.79 -13.97
CA ILE A 112 15.88 -3.98 -13.12
C ILE A 112 14.66 -4.89 -13.29
N ASP A 113 14.86 -6.12 -13.81
CA ASP A 113 13.77 -7.04 -14.19
C ASP A 113 12.67 -6.29 -14.95
N ALA A 114 13.07 -5.70 -16.08
CA ALA A 114 12.26 -4.77 -16.85
C ALA A 114 10.87 -5.36 -17.16
N LYS A 115 9.83 -4.54 -16.91
CA LYS A 115 8.45 -4.83 -17.26
C LYS A 115 7.98 -3.84 -18.31
N THR A 116 7.10 -4.28 -19.20
CA THR A 116 6.39 -3.36 -20.09
C THR A 116 5.38 -2.53 -19.29
N PRO A 117 4.98 -1.34 -19.78
CA PRO A 117 3.90 -0.59 -19.16
C PRO A 117 2.59 -1.40 -19.04
N GLN A 118 2.27 -2.28 -20.00
CA GLN A 118 1.14 -3.21 -19.87
C GLN A 118 1.28 -4.17 -18.67
N GLN A 119 2.46 -4.75 -18.45
CA GLN A 119 2.70 -5.62 -17.29
C GLN A 119 2.64 -4.85 -15.96
N LEU A 120 3.07 -3.59 -15.95
CA LEU A 120 2.94 -2.72 -14.79
C LEU A 120 1.46 -2.38 -14.52
N LEU A 121 0.66 -2.18 -15.57
CA LEU A 121 -0.77 -1.93 -15.43
C LEU A 121 -1.47 -3.17 -14.86
N GLU A 122 -1.18 -4.35 -15.40
CA GLU A 122 -1.69 -5.63 -14.88
C GLU A 122 -1.32 -5.83 -13.40
N LEU A 123 -0.09 -5.47 -13.01
CA LEU A 123 0.36 -5.51 -11.62
C LEU A 123 -0.43 -4.54 -10.72
N ALA A 124 -0.70 -3.32 -11.18
CA ALA A 124 -1.51 -2.36 -10.43
C ALA A 124 -2.97 -2.84 -10.27
N GLU A 125 -3.57 -3.39 -11.33
CA GLU A 125 -4.93 -3.97 -11.29
C GLU A 125 -5.01 -5.18 -10.36
N GLU A 126 -3.99 -6.06 -10.40
CA GLU A 126 -3.89 -7.16 -9.46
C GLU A 126 -3.82 -6.65 -8.02
N GLY A 127 -3.01 -5.62 -7.76
CA GLY A 127 -2.87 -5.02 -6.44
C GLY A 127 -4.18 -4.45 -5.91
N LEU A 128 -4.87 -3.65 -6.73
CA LEU A 128 -6.16 -3.02 -6.39
C LEU A 128 -7.28 -4.04 -6.19
N GLY A 129 -7.28 -5.14 -6.96
CA GLY A 129 -8.39 -6.07 -6.98
C GLY A 129 -9.71 -5.40 -7.42
N ARG A 130 -10.85 -6.03 -7.12
CA ARG A 130 -12.18 -5.43 -7.40
C ARG A 130 -12.79 -4.76 -6.18
N GLU A 131 -12.22 -5.01 -5.01
CA GLU A 131 -12.75 -4.64 -3.72
C GLU A 131 -12.38 -3.21 -3.31
N TRP A 132 -11.42 -2.57 -3.99
CA TRP A 132 -10.95 -1.24 -3.59
C TRP A 132 -12.04 -0.17 -3.63
N GLU A 133 -13.02 -0.29 -4.53
CA GLU A 133 -14.18 0.63 -4.62
C GLU A 133 -15.14 0.50 -3.43
N LEU A 134 -15.01 -0.57 -2.62
CA LEU A 134 -15.81 -0.81 -1.42
C LEU A 134 -15.14 -0.30 -0.14
N LEU A 135 -13.93 0.26 -0.25
CA LEU A 135 -13.18 0.78 0.87
C LEU A 135 -13.50 2.26 1.09
N ASP A 136 -13.55 2.66 2.34
CA ASP A 136 -13.46 4.08 2.70
C ASP A 136 -12.13 4.67 2.16
N PRO A 137 -12.11 5.99 1.86
CA PRO A 137 -10.89 6.68 1.45
C PRO A 137 -9.72 6.37 2.38
N ASN A 138 -8.63 5.88 1.81
CA ASN A 138 -7.43 5.53 2.56
C ASN A 138 -6.17 5.80 1.72
N PRO A 139 -5.03 6.12 2.37
CA PRO A 139 -3.85 6.59 1.67
C PRO A 139 -3.20 5.52 0.80
N PHE A 140 -3.35 4.24 1.14
CA PHE A 140 -2.74 3.13 0.39
C PHE A 140 -3.44 2.91 -0.95
N THR A 141 -4.78 2.91 -0.97
CA THR A 141 -5.55 2.86 -2.23
C THR A 141 -5.27 4.09 -3.08
N ALA A 142 -5.31 5.29 -2.49
CA ALA A 142 -5.04 6.53 -3.22
C ALA A 142 -3.66 6.52 -3.89
N HIS A 143 -2.63 6.05 -3.16
CA HIS A 143 -1.28 5.93 -3.70
C HIS A 143 -1.20 4.93 -4.86
N LEU A 144 -1.78 3.73 -4.72
CA LEU A 144 -1.73 2.73 -5.79
C LEU A 144 -2.53 3.15 -7.03
N LEU A 145 -3.65 3.88 -6.86
CA LEU A 145 -4.36 4.52 -7.97
C LEU A 145 -3.48 5.55 -8.68
N ALA A 146 -2.75 6.40 -7.94
CA ALA A 146 -1.84 7.35 -8.56
C ALA A 146 -0.74 6.64 -9.39
N LEU A 147 -0.15 5.56 -8.87
CA LEU A 147 0.84 4.77 -9.62
C LEU A 147 0.24 4.11 -10.86
N ARG A 148 -1.02 3.66 -10.80
CA ARG A 148 -1.78 3.19 -11.97
C ARG A 148 -1.93 4.32 -13.01
N GLY A 149 -2.18 5.54 -12.56
CA GLY A 149 -2.20 6.75 -13.40
C GLY A 149 -0.87 6.96 -14.14
N GLU A 150 0.27 6.89 -13.42
CA GLU A 150 1.60 7.05 -14.02
C GLU A 150 1.85 6.01 -15.13
N VAL A 151 1.41 4.77 -14.92
CA VAL A 151 1.52 3.71 -15.93
C VAL A 151 0.59 3.96 -17.12
N LEU A 152 -0.62 4.49 -16.91
CA LEU A 152 -1.55 4.85 -17.98
C LEU A 152 -0.99 5.99 -18.85
N GLU A 153 -0.31 6.98 -18.27
CA GLU A 153 0.41 8.00 -19.04
C GLU A 153 1.54 7.40 -19.89
N GLN A 154 2.31 6.46 -19.34
CA GLN A 154 3.35 5.74 -20.12
C GLN A 154 2.75 4.96 -21.31
N LEU A 155 1.49 4.57 -21.21
CA LEU A 155 0.73 3.91 -22.27
C LEU A 155 0.08 4.87 -23.27
N GLY A 156 0.18 6.19 -23.06
CA GLY A 156 -0.50 7.22 -23.85
C GLY A 156 -2.03 7.23 -23.63
N ARG A 157 -2.51 6.69 -22.51
CA ARG A 157 -3.93 6.66 -22.13
C ARG A 157 -4.25 7.82 -21.19
N ASP A 158 -4.00 9.03 -21.64
CA ASP A 158 -4.01 10.24 -20.80
C ASP A 158 -5.38 10.50 -20.18
N ASP A 159 -6.49 10.29 -20.90
CA ASP A 159 -7.84 10.47 -20.37
C ASP A 159 -8.14 9.51 -19.21
N ASP A 160 -7.69 8.25 -19.32
CA ASP A 160 -7.83 7.26 -18.25
C ASP A 160 -6.93 7.61 -17.06
N ALA A 161 -5.71 8.11 -17.32
CA ALA A 161 -4.80 8.55 -16.28
C ALA A 161 -5.39 9.71 -15.48
N LEU A 162 -5.92 10.74 -16.15
CA LEU A 162 -6.58 11.89 -15.53
C LEU A 162 -7.74 11.47 -14.63
N LEU A 163 -8.60 10.55 -15.10
CA LEU A 163 -9.70 10.03 -14.30
C LEU A 163 -9.21 9.37 -13.00
N VAL A 164 -8.12 8.63 -13.06
CA VAL A 164 -7.59 7.88 -11.93
C VAL A 164 -6.84 8.77 -10.96
N TYR A 165 -6.05 9.72 -11.47
CA TYR A 165 -5.45 10.76 -10.64
C TYR A 165 -6.50 11.57 -9.90
N GLN A 166 -7.60 11.92 -10.57
CA GLN A 166 -8.70 12.62 -9.92
C GLN A 166 -9.27 11.81 -8.75
N ARG A 167 -9.50 10.50 -8.94
CA ARG A 167 -9.94 9.61 -7.85
C ARG A 167 -8.93 9.55 -6.69
N ALA A 168 -7.64 9.45 -6.98
CA ALA A 168 -6.59 9.45 -5.96
C ALA A 168 -6.54 10.79 -5.20
N LEU A 169 -6.71 11.91 -5.90
CA LEU A 169 -6.75 13.25 -5.31
C LEU A 169 -7.98 13.47 -4.43
N ASP A 170 -9.15 12.99 -4.87
CA ASP A 170 -10.37 13.08 -4.09
C ASP A 170 -10.26 12.26 -2.81
N MET A 171 -9.74 11.03 -2.88
CA MET A 171 -9.45 10.23 -1.68
C MET A 171 -8.48 10.94 -0.73
N ASN A 172 -7.39 11.50 -1.24
CA ASN A 172 -6.42 12.23 -0.41
C ASN A 172 -7.02 13.49 0.22
N ARG A 173 -7.93 14.18 -0.48
CA ARG A 173 -8.64 15.33 0.07
C ARG A 173 -9.56 14.91 1.21
N ASP A 174 -10.36 13.86 1.01
CA ASP A 174 -11.27 13.35 2.03
C ASP A 174 -10.51 12.93 3.31
N ILE A 175 -9.38 12.23 3.15
CA ILE A 175 -8.50 11.85 4.27
C ILE A 175 -7.95 13.09 4.99
N LEU A 176 -7.48 14.08 4.22
CA LEU A 176 -6.91 15.30 4.79
C LEU A 176 -7.97 16.08 5.57
N ASP A 177 -9.16 16.27 4.98
CA ASP A 177 -10.27 16.98 5.62
C ASP A 177 -10.67 16.28 6.92
N GLU A 178 -10.80 14.95 6.92
CA GLU A 178 -11.10 14.17 8.12
C GLU A 178 -10.06 14.37 9.24
N VAL A 179 -8.76 14.35 8.89
CA VAL A 179 -7.67 14.55 9.86
C VAL A 179 -7.66 15.97 10.39
N MET A 180 -7.90 16.97 9.53
CA MET A 180 -7.85 18.39 9.88
C MET A 180 -9.08 18.86 10.68
N GLU A 181 -10.25 18.26 10.45
CA GLU A 181 -11.48 18.54 11.21
C GLU A 181 -11.50 17.89 12.60
N GLY A 182 -10.45 17.13 12.96
CA GLY A 182 -10.30 16.51 14.26
C GLY A 182 -11.18 15.28 14.40
N GLY A 183 -10.84 14.24 13.63
CA GLY A 183 -11.46 12.91 13.59
C GLY A 183 -12.37 12.63 14.80
N ARG A 184 -13.68 12.70 14.55
CA ARG A 184 -14.72 12.42 15.55
C ARG A 184 -14.54 11.05 16.20
#